data_AF-A0A2W2B549-F1
#
_entry.id   AF-A0A2W2B549-F1
#
_cell.length_a   1.000
_cell.length_b   1.000
_cell.length_c   1.000
_cell.angle_alpha   90.00
_cell.angle_beta   90.00
_cell.angle_gamma   90.00
#
_symmetry.space_group_name_H-M   'P 1'
#
loop_
_entity.id
_entity.type
_entity.pdbx_description
1 polymer ?
#
loop_
_entity_poly.entity_id
_entity_poly.type
_entity_poly.pdbx_seq_one_letter_code
_entity_poly.pdbx_strand_id
1 'polypeptide(L)'
;MPQLVARPGFLEQLEAVAEETGATFHELVLMDEKAAVLRRFAERARTVAGALQVEQDEVAALYDRLTAYIARRPRAVVVPAIEGRADETYRALLAHV
;
A
#
# COMPACT_ATOMS: atom_id res chain seq x y z
N MET A 1 -7.50 -5.34 2.74
CA MET A 1 -7.40 -5.93 1.39
C MET A 1 -6.17 -5.34 0.71
N PRO A 2 -5.18 -6.13 0.25
CA PRO A 2 -4.10 -5.58 -0.55
C PRO A 2 -4.66 -5.11 -1.89
N GLN A 3 -4.77 -3.79 -2.07
CA GLN A 3 -5.21 -3.16 -3.30
C GLN A 3 -4.00 -2.85 -4.18
N LEU A 4 -3.16 -3.85 -4.47
CA LEU A 4 -2.14 -3.64 -5.49
C LEU A 4 -2.88 -3.48 -6.82
N VAL A 5 -3.08 -2.23 -7.23
CA VAL A 5 -3.61 -1.93 -8.55
C VAL A 5 -2.48 -2.19 -9.53
N ALA A 6 -2.27 -3.46 -9.86
CA ALA A 6 -1.27 -3.95 -10.80
C ALA A 6 -1.70 -3.67 -12.26
N ARG A 7 -2.32 -2.51 -12.51
CA ARG A 7 -2.66 -2.04 -13.85
C ARG A 7 -1.54 -1.11 -14.31
N PRO A 8 -0.64 -1.55 -15.20
CA PRO A 8 0.42 -0.70 -15.71
C PRO A 8 -0.18 0.59 -16.30
N GLY A 9 0.38 1.75 -15.95
CA GLY A 9 -0.09 3.03 -16.46
C GLY A 9 -1.27 3.65 -15.70
N PHE A 10 -1.91 2.94 -14.77
CA PHE A 10 -3.10 3.48 -14.10
C PHE A 10 -2.79 4.67 -13.18
N LEU A 11 -1.68 4.61 -12.45
CA LEU A 11 -1.26 5.71 -11.58
C LEU A 11 -0.79 6.91 -12.41
N GLU A 12 -0.12 6.67 -13.53
CA GLU A 12 0.25 7.69 -14.51
C GLU A 12 -0.98 8.39 -15.13
N GLN A 13 -2.04 7.62 -15.40
CA GLN A 13 -3.31 8.19 -15.89
C GLN A 13 -4.01 9.04 -14.84
N LEU A 14 -4.05 8.60 -13.58
CA LEU A 14 -4.64 9.40 -12.49
C LEU A 14 -3.88 10.71 -12.27
N GLU A 15 -2.55 10.64 -12.36
CA GLU A 15 -1.67 11.80 -12.28
C GLU A 15 -1.90 12.78 -13.43
N ALA A 16 -1.99 12.29 -14.67
CA ALA A 16 -2.31 13.12 -15.83
C ALA A 16 -3.67 13.82 -15.67
N VAL A 17 -4.70 13.13 -15.17
CA VAL A 17 -6.02 13.73 -14.92
C VAL A 17 -5.95 14.84 -13.86
N ALA A 18 -5.14 14.66 -12.82
CA ALA A 18 -4.96 15.71 -11.82
C ALA A 18 -4.28 16.95 -12.44
N GLU A 19 -3.23 16.73 -13.23
CA GLU A 19 -2.54 17.81 -13.95
C GLU A 19 -3.49 18.55 -14.91
N GLU A 20 -4.30 17.82 -15.69
CA GLU A 20 -5.28 18.38 -16.63
C GLU A 20 -6.38 19.21 -15.95
N THR A 21 -6.75 18.84 -14.71
CA THR A 21 -7.82 19.51 -13.94
C THR A 21 -7.29 20.58 -12.99
N GLY A 22 -5.97 20.78 -12.92
CA GLY A 22 -5.33 21.69 -11.97
C GLY A 22 -5.39 21.20 -10.51
N ALA A 23 -5.66 19.91 -10.29
CA ALA A 23 -5.64 19.28 -8.99
C ALA A 23 -4.22 18.78 -8.64
N THR A 24 -3.96 18.61 -7.34
CA THR A 24 -2.72 18.00 -6.87
C THR A 24 -2.88 16.50 -6.71
N PHE A 25 -1.94 15.73 -7.26
CA PHE A 25 -1.89 14.27 -7.11
C PHE A 25 -0.94 13.89 -5.97
N HIS A 26 -1.44 13.17 -4.98
CA HIS A 26 -0.66 12.65 -3.86
C HIS A 26 -0.60 11.12 -3.92
N GLU A 27 0.57 10.56 -4.22
CA GLU A 27 0.79 9.11 -4.24
C GLU A 27 1.32 8.64 -2.88
N LEU A 28 0.40 8.23 -1.99
CA LEU A 28 0.75 7.78 -0.63
C LEU A 28 0.62 6.26 -0.53
N VAL A 29 1.66 5.59 -0.03
CA VAL A 29 1.69 4.13 0.15
C VAL A 29 1.83 3.78 1.62
N LEU A 30 0.78 3.17 2.18
CA LEU A 30 0.76 2.72 3.57
C LEU A 30 1.52 1.40 3.70
N MET A 31 2.66 1.42 4.39
CA MET A 31 3.54 0.26 4.53
C MET A 31 3.86 -0.04 5.99
N ASP A 32 4.08 -1.31 6.27
CA ASP A 32 4.61 -1.81 7.53
C ASP A 32 5.71 -2.82 7.19
N GLU A 33 6.48 -3.25 8.18
CA GLU A 33 7.55 -4.21 7.99
C GLU A 33 7.03 -5.52 7.40
N LYS A 34 7.79 -6.12 6.46
CA LYS A 34 7.40 -7.35 5.76
C LYS A 34 6.94 -8.45 6.72
N ALA A 35 7.69 -8.66 7.81
CA ALA A 35 7.36 -9.66 8.83
C ALA A 35 6.00 -9.38 9.51
N ALA A 36 5.70 -8.11 9.82
CA ALA A 36 4.44 -7.71 10.43
C ALA A 36 3.27 -7.88 9.44
N VAL A 37 3.47 -7.56 8.16
CA VAL A 37 2.48 -7.79 7.10
C VAL A 37 2.17 -9.27 6.95
N LEU A 38 3.19 -10.14 6.87
CA LEU A 38 3.01 -11.60 6.75
C LEU A 38 2.27 -12.19 7.96
N ARG A 39 2.68 -11.81 9.17
CA ARG A 39 2.03 -12.24 10.41
C ARG A 39 0.54 -11.87 10.41
N ARG A 40 0.21 -10.60 10.14
CA ARG A 40 -1.19 -10.12 10.10
C ARG A 40 -2.02 -10.80 9.02
N PHE A 41 -1.39 -11.12 7.89
CA PHE A 41 -2.09 -11.85 6.83
C PHE A 41 -2.46 -13.27 7.27
N ALA A 42 -1.51 -13.98 7.88
CA ALA A 42 -1.74 -15.33 8.42
C ALA A 42 -2.78 -15.34 9.56
N GLU A 43 -2.75 -14.35 10.45
CA GLU A 43 -3.74 -14.20 11.51
C GLU A 43 -5.15 -13.97 10.95
N ARG A 44 -5.30 -13.07 9.98
CA ARG A 44 -6.58 -12.78 9.32
C ARG A 44 -7.15 -13.98 8.58
N ALA A 45 -6.31 -14.80 7.95
CA ALA A 45 -6.76 -16.03 7.29
C ALA A 45 -7.37 -17.04 8.28
N ARG A 46 -6.98 -16.98 9.56
CA ARG A 46 -7.51 -17.84 10.64
C ARG A 46 -8.75 -17.27 11.32
N THR A 47 -8.84 -15.96 11.48
CA THR A 47 -9.87 -15.33 12.32
C THR A 47 -11.07 -14.78 11.55
N VAL A 48 -10.95 -14.57 10.24
CA VAL A 48 -12.00 -13.95 9.41
C VAL A 48 -12.61 -14.99 8.49
N ALA A 49 -13.90 -15.28 8.69
CA ALA A 49 -14.67 -16.16 7.82
C ALA A 49 -14.70 -15.61 6.38
N GLY A 50 -14.35 -16.44 5.40
CA GLY A 50 -14.28 -16.04 3.99
C GLY A 50 -13.01 -15.26 3.60
N ALA A 51 -12.02 -15.14 4.49
CA ALA A 51 -10.72 -14.63 4.09
C ALA A 51 -10.08 -15.53 3.03
N LEU A 52 -9.53 -14.93 1.97
CA LEU A 52 -8.73 -15.66 0.99
C LEU A 52 -7.60 -16.40 1.71
N GLN A 53 -7.53 -17.71 1.49
CA GLN A 53 -6.37 -18.51 1.82
C GLN A 53 -5.32 -18.22 0.75
N VAL A 54 -4.44 -17.27 1.04
CA VAL A 54 -3.28 -16.95 0.20
C VAL A 54 -2.07 -17.53 0.90
N GLU A 55 -1.25 -18.27 0.17
CA GLU A 55 -0.01 -18.81 0.71
C GLU A 55 0.93 -17.67 1.15
N GLN A 56 1.68 -17.88 2.24
CA GLN A 56 2.56 -16.84 2.78
C GLN A 56 3.58 -16.35 1.75
N ASP A 57 4.06 -17.26 0.89
CA ASP A 57 5.02 -16.97 -0.18
C ASP A 57 4.43 -16.02 -1.24
N GLU A 58 3.13 -16.13 -1.54
CA GLU A 58 2.46 -15.23 -2.47
C GLU A 58 2.33 -13.81 -1.88
N VAL A 59 2.05 -13.71 -0.58
CA VAL A 59 2.01 -12.43 0.14
C VAL A 59 3.41 -11.80 0.19
N ALA A 60 4.45 -12.60 0.42
CA ALA A 60 5.83 -12.14 0.40
C ALA A 60 6.23 -11.63 -0.99
N ALA A 61 5.90 -12.39 -2.05
CA ALA A 61 6.15 -11.99 -3.43
C ALA A 61 5.35 -10.73 -3.83
N LEU A 62 4.16 -10.53 -3.27
CA LEU A 62 3.38 -9.30 -3.49
C LEU A 62 4.04 -8.10 -2.81
N TYR A 63 4.53 -8.27 -1.57
CA TYR A 63 5.28 -7.24 -0.85
C TYR A 63 6.54 -6.82 -1.61
N ASP A 64 7.30 -7.79 -2.12
CA ASP A 64 8.53 -7.53 -2.86
C ASP A 64 8.24 -6.80 -4.18
N ARG A 65 7.19 -7.21 -4.90
CA ARG A 65 6.72 -6.52 -6.12
C ARG A 65 6.31 -5.08 -5.83
N LEU A 66 5.58 -4.83 -4.75
CA LEU A 66 5.19 -3.48 -4.35
C LEU A 66 6.41 -2.63 -3.99
N THR A 67 7.35 -3.17 -3.21
CA THR A 67 8.58 -2.47 -2.83
C THR A 67 9.43 -2.11 -4.06
N ALA A 68 9.58 -3.05 -5.00
CA ALA A 68 10.29 -2.81 -6.26
C ALA A 68 9.57 -1.77 -7.15
N TYR A 69 8.23 -1.73 -7.12
CA TYR A 69 7.45 -0.72 -7.82
C TYR A 69 7.64 0.68 -7.23
N ILE A 70 7.54 0.82 -5.91
CA ILE A 70 7.73 2.10 -5.20
C ILE A 70 9.11 2.68 -5.50
N ALA A 71 10.16 1.84 -5.55
CA ALA A 71 11.52 2.29 -5.89
C ALA A 71 11.63 2.95 -7.28
N ARG A 72 10.66 2.72 -8.18
CA ARG A 72 10.60 3.32 -9.53
C ARG A 72 9.70 4.55 -9.60
N ARG A 73 9.03 4.93 -8.50
CA ARG A 73 8.06 6.02 -8.42
C ARG A 73 8.59 7.13 -7.49
N PRO A 74 9.38 8.09 -8.01
CA PRO A 74 10.01 9.11 -7.16
C PRO A 74 9.03 10.07 -6.47
N ARG A 75 7.77 10.12 -6.95
CA ARG A 75 6.68 10.90 -6.36
C ARG A 75 5.90 10.13 -5.27
N ALA A 76 6.12 8.83 -5.14
CA ALA A 76 5.46 8.01 -4.12
C ALA A 76 6.07 8.28 -2.74
N VAL A 77 5.20 8.55 -1.76
CA VAL A 77 5.59 8.71 -0.36
C VAL A 77 5.15 7.49 0.44
N VAL A 78 6.13 6.83 1.07
CA VAL A 78 5.85 5.71 1.97
C VAL A 78 5.51 6.24 3.35
N VAL A 79 4.31 5.93 3.83
CA VAL A 79 3.83 6.31 5.16
C VAL A 79 3.77 5.05 6.04
N PRO A 80 4.48 5.04 7.19
CA PRO A 80 4.43 3.92 8.12
C PRO A 80 3.02 3.70 8.68
N ALA A 81 2.52 2.47 8.57
CA ALA A 81 1.19 2.04 8.98
C ALA A 81 1.26 0.85 9.95
N ILE A 82 1.87 1.11 11.11
CA ILE A 82 2.12 0.12 12.16
C ILE A 82 0.80 -0.26 12.84
N GLU A 83 0.62 -1.56 13.08
CA GLU A 83 -0.54 -2.09 13.79
C GLU A 83 -0.77 -1.40 15.15
N GLY A 84 -2.03 -1.06 15.44
CA GLY A 84 -2.42 -0.37 16.67
C GLY A 84 -2.10 1.13 16.71
N ARG A 85 -1.40 1.69 15.70
CA ARG A 85 -0.98 3.10 15.66
C ARG A 85 -1.71 3.89 14.57
N ALA A 86 -3.04 3.72 14.48
CA ALA A 86 -3.86 4.34 13.45
C ALA A 86 -3.80 5.87 13.49
N ASP A 87 -3.89 6.49 14.67
CA ASP A 87 -3.84 7.96 14.82
C ASP A 87 -2.48 8.54 14.42
N GLU A 88 -1.41 7.78 14.62
CA GLU A 88 -0.06 8.19 14.22
C GLU A 88 0.13 8.07 12.72
N THR A 89 -0.37 6.98 12.13
CA THR A 89 -0.41 6.79 10.68
C THR A 89 -1.20 7.92 10.02
N TYR A 90 -2.36 8.29 10.60
CA TYR A 90 -3.18 9.37 10.11
C TYR A 90 -2.47 10.73 10.17
N ARG A 91 -1.81 11.04 11.31
CA ARG A 91 -1.00 12.26 11.41
C ARG A 91 0.15 12.29 10.41
N ALA A 92 0.83 11.16 10.19
CA ALA A 92 1.90 11.06 9.19
C ALA A 92 1.36 11.25 7.76
N LEU A 93 0.20 10.68 7.45
CA LEU A 93 -0.49 10.89 6.17
C LEU A 93 -0.82 12.37 5.95
N LEU A 94 -1.37 13.04 6.97
CA LEU A 94 -1.73 14.46 6.88
C LEU A 94 -0.55 15.40 6.64
N ALA A 95 0.68 14.98 6.97
CA ALA A 95 1.87 15.77 6.69
C ALA A 95 2.26 15.83 5.19
N HIS A 96 1.55 15.07 4.34
CA HIS A 96 1.84 14.92 2.91
C HIS A 96 0.69 15.34 1.99
N VAL A 97 -0.37 15.97 2.53
CA VAL A 97 -1.54 16.46 1.79
C VAL A 97 -1.79 17.94 2.03
#